data_AF-A0A0F9SCL6-F1
#
_entry.id   AF-A0A0F9SCL6-F1
#
_cell.length_a   1.000
_cell.length_b   1.000
_cell.length_c   1.000
_cell.angle_alpha   90.00
_cell.angle_beta   90.00
_cell.angle_gamma   90.00
#
_symmetry.space_group_name_H-M   'P 1'
#
loop_
_entity.id
_entity.type
_entity.pdbx_description
1 polymer ?
#
loop_
_entity_poly.entity_id
_entity_poly.type
_entity_poly.pdbx_seq_one_letter_code
_entity_poly.pdbx_strand_id
1 'polypeptide(L)'
;MPALDYNILYFWRIDSVNDDGVTEGDEWYFATIVFYPPIPSWNPVDGGNGQGPPGVDDPPGIEGTDWVWSGLNNMITIRRLVAVAKGTLYYET
;
A
#
# COMPACT_ATOMS: atom_id res chain seq x y z
N MET A 1 12.44 -13.84 -3.62
CA MET A 1 12.64 -13.28 -2.27
C MET A 1 11.26 -13.02 -1.67
N PRO A 2 11.00 -13.41 -0.42
CA PRO A 2 9.72 -13.13 0.23
C PRO A 2 9.53 -11.60 0.39
N ALA A 3 8.30 -11.14 0.19
CA ALA A 3 7.90 -9.76 0.46
C ALA A 3 7.43 -9.63 1.92
N LEU A 4 7.47 -8.42 2.46
CA LEU A 4 6.91 -8.12 3.78
C LEU A 4 5.42 -7.78 3.64
N ASP A 5 4.63 -8.21 4.62
CA ASP A 5 3.19 -7.92 4.69
C ASP A 5 2.96 -6.46 5.06
N TYR A 6 1.83 -5.89 4.61
CA TYR A 6 1.42 -4.53 4.92
C TYR A 6 0.91 -4.41 6.36
N ASN A 7 1.08 -3.22 6.94
CA ASN A 7 0.64 -2.88 8.30
C ASN A 7 1.20 -3.82 9.39
N ILE A 8 2.43 -4.30 9.20
CA ILE A 8 3.14 -5.16 10.16
C ILE A 8 4.33 -4.42 10.75
N LEU A 9 4.53 -4.58 12.06
CA LEU A 9 5.71 -4.13 12.79
C LEU A 9 6.76 -5.26 12.77
N TYR A 10 7.92 -4.99 12.17
CA TYR A 10 9.04 -5.92 12.10
C TYR A 10 10.15 -5.50 13.05
N PHE A 11 10.73 -6.48 13.73
CA PHE A 11 11.84 -6.33 14.67
C PHE A 11 13.06 -7.05 14.12
N TRP A 12 14.25 -6.47 14.31
CA TRP A 12 15.51 -7.09 13.93
C TRP A 12 16.65 -6.60 14.81
N ARG A 13 17.71 -7.39 14.87
CA ARG A 13 18.94 -7.14 15.62
C ARG A 13 20.13 -7.64 14.80
N ILE A 14 21.30 -7.04 14.96
CA ILE A 14 22.57 -7.58 14.44
C ILE A 14 23.49 -7.91 15.60
N ASP A 15 23.88 -9.19 15.69
CA ASP A 15 24.90 -9.65 16.62
C ASP A 15 26.24 -9.78 15.87
N SER A 16 27.31 -9.26 16.48
CA SER A 16 28.66 -9.36 15.91
C SER A 16 29.42 -10.53 16.51
N VAL A 17 30.20 -11.25 15.68
CA VAL A 17 30.92 -12.47 16.07
C VAL A 17 32.40 -12.32 15.74
N ASN A 18 33.28 -12.63 16.70
CA ASN A 18 34.73 -12.72 16.54
C ASN A 18 35.30 -13.90 17.37
N ASP A 19 36.62 -14.07 17.35
CA ASP A 19 37.30 -15.14 18.10
C ASP A 19 37.11 -15.05 19.63
N ASP A 20 36.77 -13.86 20.13
CA ASP A 20 36.50 -13.60 21.56
C ASP A 20 35.04 -13.86 21.96
N GLY A 21 34.14 -14.07 20.98
CA GLY A 21 32.74 -14.44 21.21
C GLY A 21 31.72 -13.64 20.41
N VAL A 22 30.49 -13.56 20.95
CA VAL A 22 29.36 -12.84 20.35
C VAL A 22 29.06 -11.59 21.17
N THR A 23 29.01 -10.43 20.52
CA THR A 23 28.48 -9.19 21.10
C THR A 23 27.09 -8.95 20.51
N GLU A 24 26.06 -9.05 21.35
CA GLU A 24 24.67 -8.80 20.95
C GLU A 24 24.46 -7.33 20.59
N GLY A 25 23.67 -7.06 19.54
CA GLY A 25 23.31 -5.70 19.13
C GLY A 25 22.06 -5.17 19.81
N ASP A 26 21.70 -3.93 19.48
CA ASP A 26 20.42 -3.36 19.86
C ASP A 26 19.28 -3.90 19.00
N GLU A 27 18.07 -4.01 19.57
CA GLU A 27 16.87 -4.31 18.80
C GLU A 27 16.34 -3.03 18.11
N TRP A 28 16.06 -3.14 16.82
CA TRP A 28 15.46 -2.10 16.00
C TRP A 28 14.13 -2.56 15.42
N TYR A 29 13.31 -1.60 15.04
CA TYR A 29 12.02 -1.88 14.41
C TYR A 29 11.72 -0.94 13.25
N PHE A 30 10.86 -1.40 12.34
CA PHE A 30 10.17 -0.56 11.38
C PHE A 30 8.76 -1.12 11.13
N ALA A 31 7.82 -0.24 10.77
CA ALA A 31 6.49 -0.64 10.35
C ALA A 31 6.37 -0.54 8.83
N THR A 32 5.73 -1.53 8.21
CA THR A 32 5.29 -1.41 6.82
C THR A 32 4.02 -0.58 6.73
N ILE A 33 3.80 0.08 5.59
CA ILE A 33 2.63 0.94 5.37
C ILE A 33 1.34 0.13 5.39
N VAL A 34 0.21 0.80 5.63
CA VAL A 34 -1.12 0.20 5.42
C VAL A 34 -1.34 -0.02 3.92
N PHE A 35 -1.90 -1.17 3.56
CA PHE A 35 -2.38 -1.38 2.20
C PHE A 35 -3.68 -0.60 2.00
N TYR A 36 -3.62 0.44 1.17
CA TYR A 36 -4.81 1.13 0.69
C TYR A 36 -5.03 0.74 -0.78
N PRO A 37 -5.96 -0.19 -1.07
CA PRO A 37 -6.23 -0.56 -2.45
C PRO A 37 -6.77 0.65 -3.22
N PRO A 38 -6.39 0.83 -4.49
CA PRO A 38 -7.03 1.83 -5.33
C PRO A 38 -8.51 1.47 -5.49
N ILE A 39 -9.40 2.39 -5.13
CA ILE A 39 -10.82 2.26 -5.43
C ILE A 39 -11.01 2.68 -6.90
N PRO A 40 -11.70 1.89 -7.74
CA PRO A 40 -11.99 2.31 -9.10
C PRO A 40 -12.74 3.63 -9.10
N SER A 41 -12.47 4.51 -10.05
CA SER A 41 -13.24 5.75 -10.16
C SER A 41 -14.64 5.46 -10.68
N TRP A 42 -15.60 6.25 -10.20
CA TRP A 42 -17.02 6.16 -10.51
C TRP A 42 -17.57 7.55 -10.83
N ASN A 43 -18.69 7.57 -11.56
CA ASN A 43 -19.46 8.78 -11.82
C ASN A 43 -20.90 8.58 -11.30
N PRO A 44 -21.53 9.64 -10.75
CA PRO A 44 -22.96 9.58 -10.44
C PRO A 44 -23.79 9.46 -11.72
N VAL A 45 -24.92 8.77 -11.62
CA VAL A 45 -25.92 8.71 -12.69
C VAL A 45 -26.90 9.86 -12.52
N ASP A 46 -27.22 10.57 -13.61
CA ASP A 46 -28.21 11.64 -13.60
C ASP A 46 -29.58 11.12 -13.16
N GLY A 47 -30.16 11.73 -12.11
CA GLY A 47 -31.43 11.30 -11.54
C GLY A 47 -31.34 10.16 -10.52
N GLY A 48 -30.13 9.68 -10.21
CA GLY A 48 -29.88 8.76 -9.10
C GLY A 48 -30.02 9.43 -7.72
N ASN A 49 -29.93 8.63 -6.66
CA ASN A 49 -30.04 9.12 -5.28
C ASN A 49 -28.73 9.76 -4.73
N GLY A 50 -27.67 9.79 -5.54
CA GLY A 50 -26.37 10.36 -5.19
C GLY A 50 -25.45 9.46 -4.35
N GLN A 51 -25.88 8.25 -4.02
CA GLN A 51 -25.06 7.26 -3.30
C GLN A 51 -24.09 6.58 -4.27
N GLY A 52 -22.84 6.46 -3.83
CA GLY A 52 -21.76 5.81 -4.54
C GLY A 52 -21.66 4.30 -4.31
N PRO A 53 -20.59 3.67 -4.82
CA PRO A 53 -20.36 2.25 -4.70
C PRO A 53 -20.03 1.80 -3.26
N PRO A 54 -20.13 0.49 -2.97
CA PRO A 54 -19.68 -0.08 -1.71
C PRO A 54 -18.24 0.30 -1.36
N GLY A 55 -18.00 0.68 -0.10
CA GLY A 55 -16.70 1.13 0.39
C GLY A 55 -16.44 2.63 0.23
N VAL A 56 -17.32 3.36 -0.47
CA VAL A 56 -17.37 4.82 -0.48
C VAL A 56 -18.49 5.31 0.44
N ASP A 57 -19.71 4.77 0.26
CA ASP A 57 -20.89 5.11 1.06
C ASP A 57 -21.50 3.89 1.78
N ASP A 58 -22.18 4.15 2.90
CA ASP A 58 -22.93 3.15 3.67
C ASP A 58 -24.29 3.73 4.14
N PRO A 59 -25.44 3.23 3.64
CA PRO A 59 -25.58 2.13 2.68
C PRO A 59 -25.12 2.52 1.26
N PRO A 60 -24.63 1.57 0.45
CA PRO A 60 -24.23 1.84 -0.92
C PRO A 60 -25.42 2.04 -1.86
N GLY A 61 -25.20 2.80 -2.95
CA GLY A 61 -26.15 2.95 -4.06
C GLY A 61 -26.16 1.76 -5.01
N ILE A 62 -27.11 1.73 -5.94
CA ILE A 62 -27.26 0.65 -6.94
C ILE A 62 -26.51 1.00 -8.24
N GLU A 63 -25.66 0.08 -8.71
CA GLU A 63 -24.95 0.22 -9.99
C GLU A 63 -25.94 0.36 -11.17
N GLY A 64 -25.71 1.36 -12.03
CA GLY A 64 -26.55 1.67 -13.18
C GLY A 64 -27.77 2.55 -12.87
N THR A 65 -28.11 2.72 -11.60
CA THR A 65 -29.21 3.60 -11.15
C THR A 65 -28.67 4.84 -10.46
N ASP A 66 -27.72 4.66 -9.53
CA ASP A 66 -27.18 5.74 -8.71
C ASP A 66 -25.75 6.12 -9.13
N TRP A 67 -24.97 5.14 -9.57
CA TRP A 67 -23.57 5.31 -9.96
C TRP A 67 -23.19 4.32 -11.08
N VAL A 68 -22.14 4.65 -11.84
CA VAL A 68 -21.50 3.76 -12.82
C VAL A 68 -19.98 3.83 -12.71
N TRP A 69 -19.29 2.71 -12.93
CA TRP A 69 -17.82 2.70 -13.02
C TRP A 69 -17.37 3.51 -14.23
N SER A 70 -16.42 4.43 -14.04
CA SER A 70 -15.97 5.29 -15.14
C SER A 70 -14.97 4.57 -16.08
N GLY A 71 -14.46 3.40 -15.69
CA GLY A 71 -13.45 2.65 -16.44
C GLY A 71 -12.06 3.31 -16.46
N LEU A 72 -11.88 4.46 -15.79
CA LEU A 72 -10.59 5.11 -15.64
C LEU A 72 -9.79 4.35 -14.56
N ASN A 73 -8.70 3.71 -14.96
CA ASN A 73 -7.76 3.12 -14.02
C ASN A 73 -6.78 4.19 -13.55
N ASN A 74 -6.99 4.74 -12.35
CA ASN A 74 -6.00 5.54 -11.63
C ASN A 74 -4.92 4.63 -10.99
N MET A 75 -4.46 3.61 -11.70
CA MET A 75 -3.35 2.79 -11.25
C MET A 75 -2.12 3.69 -11.09
N ILE A 76 -1.78 4.03 -9.85
CA ILE A 76 -0.39 4.32 -9.50
C ILE A 76 0.38 3.06 -9.89
N THR A 77 1.23 3.17 -10.91
CA THR A 77 2.20 2.12 -11.17
C THR A 77 3.15 2.16 -9.98
N ILE A 78 2.96 1.25 -9.01
CA ILE A 78 3.96 1.05 -7.95
C ILE A 78 5.16 0.41 -8.65
N ARG A 79 6.11 1.23 -9.11
CA ARG A 79 7.39 0.69 -9.57
C ARG A 79 8.13 0.21 -8.34
N ARG A 80 8.63 -1.02 -8.37
CA ARG A 80 9.38 -1.60 -7.26
C ARG A 80 10.58 -0.70 -6.98
N LEU A 81 10.66 -0.15 -5.77
CA LEU A 81 11.85 0.56 -5.30
C LEU A 81 13.00 -0.46 -5.23
N VAL A 82 14.05 -0.22 -6.01
CA VAL A 82 15.24 -1.09 -6.08
C VAL A 82 16.30 -0.62 -5.08
N ALA A 83 16.52 0.68 -4.97
CA ALA A 83 17.48 1.27 -4.04
C ALA A 83 17.23 2.78 -3.82
N VAL A 84 17.72 3.31 -2.69
CA VAL A 84 17.85 4.76 -2.45
C VAL A 84 19.29 5.05 -2.08
N ALA A 85 19.93 5.98 -2.80
CA ALA A 85 21.30 6.42 -2.52
C ALA A 85 21.49 7.90 -2.90
N LYS A 86 22.17 8.67 -2.05
CA LYS A 86 22.48 10.10 -2.28
C LYS A 86 21.26 10.94 -2.75
N GLY A 87 20.08 10.68 -2.17
CA GLY A 87 18.85 11.39 -2.52
C GLY A 87 18.22 10.99 -3.86
N THR A 88 18.71 9.93 -4.50
CA THR A 88 18.16 9.39 -5.75
C THR A 88 17.42 8.08 -5.49
N LEU A 89 16.22 7.95 -6.07
CA LEU A 89 15.41 6.72 -6.05
C LEU A 89 15.64 5.94 -7.35
N TYR A 90 15.90 4.63 -7.24
CA TYR A 90 16.03 3.70 -8.36
C TYR A 90 14.85 2.74 -8.37
N TYR A 91 14.26 2.49 -9.54
CA TYR A 91 13.11 1.61 -9.72
C TYR A 91 13.28 0.67 -10.93
N GLU A 92 12.66 -0.52 -10.89
CA GLU A 92 12.62 -1.42 -12.05
C GLU A 92 11.83 -0.76 -13.20
N THR A 93 12.39 -0.80 -14.41
CA THR A 93 11.76 -0.24 -15.62
C THR A 93 10.70 -1.17 -16.19
#